data_AF-A0A5C7I1I6-F1
#
_entry.id   AF-A0A5C7I1I6-F1
#
_cell.length_a   1.000
_cell.length_b   1.000
_cell.length_c   1.000
_cell.angle_alpha   90.00
_cell.angle_beta   90.00
_cell.angle_gamma   90.00
#
_symmetry.space_group_name_H-M   'P 1'
#
loop_
_entity.id
_entity.type
_entity.pdbx_description
1 polymer ?
#
loop_
_entity_poly.entity_id
_entity_poly.type
_entity_poly.pdbx_seq_one_letter_code
_entity_poly.pdbx_strand_id
1 'polypeptide(L)'
;MLLIVPANDRVTVGRALDLPVYFGDAGSREVLHKVGAERACAAAIALDTPGANYRTVWALSKYFPNVKTFVRAHDVDHGLNLEKAGATAVVPETLEPSLQLAAAVLAQAKLPTSEIAATINEFRSRHLSELAELCEASGSSLGYGFSRMMSKPKVQSPDSSDENQISEGTLAI
;
A
#
# COMPACT_ATOMS: atom_id res chain seq x y z
N MET A 1 -9.07 -8.62 -11.24
CA MET A 1 -9.19 -9.70 -10.23
C MET A 1 -8.13 -9.47 -9.17
N LEU A 2 -8.51 -9.41 -7.89
CA LEU A 2 -7.58 -9.25 -6.76
C LEU A 2 -7.30 -10.63 -6.17
N LEU A 3 -6.02 -11.00 -6.07
CA LEU A 3 -5.60 -12.26 -5.47
C LEU A 3 -5.27 -12.03 -3.99
N ILE A 4 -5.94 -12.73 -3.08
CA ILE A 4 -5.68 -12.63 -1.64
C ILE A 4 -4.98 -13.91 -1.20
N VAL A 5 -3.81 -13.79 -0.57
CA VAL A 5 -3.07 -14.91 0.00
C VAL A 5 -3.23 -14.90 1.53
N PRO A 6 -4.22 -15.62 2.08
CA PRO A 6 -4.44 -15.66 3.52
C PRO A 6 -3.49 -16.64 4.22
N ALA A 7 -3.30 -16.42 5.52
CA ALA A 7 -2.71 -17.42 6.41
C ALA A 7 -3.50 -18.74 6.43
N ASN A 8 -2.80 -19.82 6.74
CA ASN A 8 -3.27 -21.20 6.60
C ASN A 8 -4.62 -21.48 7.29
N ASP A 9 -4.84 -20.92 8.48
CA ASP A 9 -6.06 -21.14 9.28
C ASP A 9 -7.32 -20.45 8.73
N ARG A 10 -7.17 -19.51 7.79
CA ARG A 10 -8.29 -18.73 7.25
C ARG A 10 -8.94 -19.34 6.00
N VAL A 11 -8.36 -20.42 5.47
CA VAL A 11 -8.88 -21.09 4.27
C VAL A 11 -10.23 -21.76 4.52
N THR A 12 -10.41 -22.39 5.69
CA THR A 12 -11.65 -23.06 6.07
C THR A 12 -12.82 -22.08 6.17
N VAL A 13 -12.58 -20.91 6.75
CA VAL A 13 -13.58 -19.83 6.86
C VAL A 13 -13.95 -19.29 5.49
N GLY A 14 -12.96 -19.06 4.63
CA GLY A 14 -13.21 -18.57 3.27
C GLY A 14 -14.02 -19.54 2.41
N ARG A 15 -13.77 -20.86 2.55
CA ARG A 15 -14.59 -21.90 1.89
C ARG A 15 -16.03 -21.92 2.39
N ALA A 16 -16.26 -21.71 3.69
CA ALA A 16 -17.60 -21.62 4.25
C ALA A 16 -18.38 -20.39 3.75
N LEU A 17 -17.67 -19.36 3.29
CA LEU A 17 -18.24 -18.12 2.73
C LEU A 17 -18.35 -18.16 1.18
N ASP A 18 -18.16 -19.32 0.56
CA ASP A 18 -18.20 -19.52 -0.89
C ASP A 18 -17.24 -18.60 -1.67
N LEU A 19 -16.14 -18.20 -1.03
CA LEU A 19 -15.09 -17.40 -1.65
C LEU A 19 -14.13 -18.31 -2.43
N PRO A 20 -13.53 -17.81 -3.54
CA PRO A 20 -12.56 -18.56 -4.34
C PRO A 20 -11.22 -18.68 -3.59
N VAL A 21 -11.17 -19.58 -2.60
CA VAL A 21 -10.00 -19.78 -1.75
C VAL A 21 -9.29 -21.09 -2.09
N TYR A 22 -7.99 -20.97 -2.33
CA TYR A 22 -7.12 -22.07 -2.72
C TYR A 22 -6.16 -22.39 -1.58
N PHE A 23 -5.90 -23.68 -1.38
CA PHE A 23 -4.94 -24.17 -0.40
C PHE A 23 -3.65 -24.60 -1.10
N GLY A 24 -2.51 -24.10 -0.65
CA GLY A 24 -1.20 -24.46 -1.19
C GLY A 24 -0.10 -23.52 -0.72
N ASP A 25 1.15 -23.86 -1.03
CA ASP A 25 2.28 -22.97 -0.78
C ASP A 25 2.22 -21.77 -1.74
N ALA A 26 2.02 -20.59 -1.18
CA ALA A 26 1.95 -19.34 -1.92
C ALA A 26 3.27 -18.96 -2.64
N GLY A 27 4.39 -19.56 -2.23
CA GLY A 27 5.67 -19.44 -2.95
C GLY A 27 5.77 -20.33 -4.20
N SER A 28 4.85 -21.28 -4.39
CA SER A 28 4.90 -22.21 -5.52
C SER A 28 4.25 -21.61 -6.77
N ARG A 29 5.03 -21.60 -7.87
CA ARG A 29 4.56 -21.14 -9.19
C ARG A 29 3.29 -21.87 -9.65
N GLU A 30 3.21 -23.18 -9.40
CA GLU A 30 2.07 -23.99 -9.82
C GLU A 30 0.79 -23.58 -9.10
N VAL A 31 0.88 -23.27 -7.80
CA VAL A 31 -0.24 -22.78 -7.01
C VAL A 31 -0.66 -21.41 -7.52
N LEU A 32 0.28 -20.47 -7.68
CA LEU A 32 -0.02 -19.14 -8.20
C LEU A 32 -0.69 -19.17 -9.59
N HIS A 33 -0.24 -20.07 -10.48
CA HIS A 33 -0.85 -20.26 -11.79
C HIS A 33 -2.28 -20.81 -11.69
N LYS A 34 -2.51 -21.81 -10.83
CA LYS A 34 -3.87 -22.36 -10.58
C LYS A 34 -4.84 -21.32 -10.01
N VAL A 35 -4.35 -20.41 -9.18
CA VAL A 35 -5.16 -19.29 -8.64
C VAL A 35 -5.42 -18.22 -9.71
N GLY A 36 -4.78 -18.31 -10.87
CA GLY A 36 -4.94 -17.36 -11.96
C GLY A 36 -4.19 -16.05 -11.73
N ALA A 37 -3.02 -16.11 -11.07
CA ALA A 37 -2.17 -14.94 -10.84
C ALA A 37 -1.84 -14.19 -12.15
N GLU A 38 -1.74 -14.89 -13.28
CA GLU A 38 -1.50 -14.29 -14.60
C GLU A 38 -2.58 -13.26 -15.01
N ARG A 39 -3.83 -13.47 -14.58
CA ARG A 39 -4.96 -12.57 -14.87
C ARG A 39 -5.23 -11.58 -13.72
N ALA A 40 -4.47 -11.66 -12.63
CA ALA A 40 -4.65 -10.77 -11.50
C ALA A 40 -4.08 -9.39 -11.83
N CYS A 41 -4.80 -8.33 -11.45
CA CYS A 41 -4.28 -6.96 -11.56
C CYS A 41 -3.45 -6.59 -10.33
N ALA A 42 -3.76 -7.21 -9.19
CA ALA A 42 -3.05 -7.03 -7.94
C ALA A 42 -3.12 -8.29 -7.08
N ALA A 43 -2.15 -8.45 -6.18
CA ALA A 43 -2.07 -9.48 -5.16
C ALA A 43 -1.85 -8.84 -3.79
N ALA A 44 -2.72 -9.16 -2.83
CA ALA A 44 -2.57 -8.82 -1.42
C ALA A 44 -2.04 -10.03 -0.65
N ILE A 45 -0.87 -9.86 -0.02
CA ILE A 45 -0.11 -10.92 0.63
C ILE A 45 -0.06 -10.62 2.12
N ALA A 46 -0.63 -11.51 2.93
CA ALA A 46 -0.75 -11.32 4.36
C ALA A 46 -0.43 -12.61 5.14
N LEU A 47 0.66 -13.30 4.77
CA LEU A 47 1.10 -14.52 5.47
C LEU A 47 1.75 -14.16 6.80
N ASP A 48 1.71 -15.09 7.76
CA ASP A 48 2.19 -14.86 9.13
C ASP A 48 3.70 -15.08 9.30
N THR A 49 4.36 -15.68 8.31
CA THR A 49 5.80 -15.93 8.39
C THR A 49 6.55 -15.02 7.41
N PRO A 50 7.57 -14.28 7.88
CA PRO A 50 8.40 -13.43 7.03
C PRO A 50 8.97 -14.17 5.81
N GLY A 51 9.42 -15.41 6.01
CA GLY A 51 9.95 -16.23 4.93
C GLY A 51 8.92 -16.56 3.84
N ALA A 52 7.67 -16.85 4.22
CA ALA A 52 6.63 -17.15 3.24
C ALA A 52 6.17 -15.89 2.48
N ASN A 53 6.09 -14.73 3.17
CA ASN A 53 5.83 -13.45 2.50
C ASN A 53 6.91 -13.16 1.44
N TYR A 54 8.19 -13.25 1.81
CA TYR A 54 9.30 -13.00 0.89
C TYR A 54 9.26 -13.92 -0.33
N ARG A 55 9.11 -15.24 -0.14
CA ARG A 55 9.06 -16.20 -1.25
C ARG A 55 7.88 -15.93 -2.19
N THR A 56 6.72 -15.59 -1.63
CA THR A 56 5.50 -15.29 -2.41
C THR A 56 5.68 -14.04 -3.27
N VAL A 57 6.20 -12.96 -2.66
CA VAL A 57 6.49 -11.70 -3.36
C VAL A 57 7.51 -11.92 -4.46
N TRP A 58 8.61 -12.62 -4.15
CA TRP A 58 9.65 -12.91 -5.12
C TRP A 58 9.13 -13.76 -6.29
N ALA A 59 8.31 -14.79 -6.01
CA ALA A 59 7.71 -15.62 -7.04
C ALA A 59 6.75 -14.82 -7.93
N LEU A 60 5.91 -13.96 -7.35
CA LEU A 60 5.01 -13.08 -8.10
C LEU A 60 5.79 -12.09 -8.95
N SER A 61 6.80 -11.43 -8.40
CA SER A 61 7.67 -10.50 -9.13
C SER A 61 8.40 -11.18 -10.30
N LYS A 62 8.90 -12.40 -10.08
CA LYS A 62 9.68 -13.16 -11.08
C LYS A 62 8.83 -13.75 -12.20
N TYR A 63 7.70 -14.37 -11.87
CA TYR A 63 6.88 -15.11 -12.83
C TYR A 63 5.71 -14.29 -13.38
N PHE A 64 5.25 -13.28 -12.65
CA PHE A 64 4.07 -12.49 -12.98
C PHE A 64 4.34 -10.98 -12.81
N PRO A 65 5.26 -10.38 -13.59
CA PRO A 65 5.67 -8.98 -13.44
C PRO A 65 4.55 -7.96 -13.65
N ASN A 66 3.44 -8.37 -14.28
CA ASN A 66 2.26 -7.53 -14.49
C ASN A 66 1.40 -7.37 -13.22
N VAL A 67 1.59 -8.22 -12.20
CA VAL A 67 0.78 -8.22 -10.98
C VAL A 67 1.38 -7.27 -9.96
N LYS A 68 0.61 -6.28 -9.50
CA LYS A 68 1.03 -5.39 -8.42
C LYS A 68 0.88 -6.08 -7.06
N THR A 69 1.95 -6.09 -6.27
CA THR A 69 2.03 -6.84 -5.01
C THR A 69 1.96 -5.90 -3.80
N PHE A 70 0.95 -6.11 -2.95
CA PHE A 70 0.72 -5.38 -1.72
C PHE A 70 0.95 -6.32 -0.54
N VAL A 71 1.86 -6.00 0.36
CA VAL A 71 2.34 -6.96 1.37
C VAL A 71 2.19 -6.39 2.77
N ARG A 72 1.67 -7.20 3.68
CA ARG A 72 1.74 -6.93 5.12
C ARG A 72 3.15 -7.24 5.62
N ALA A 73 3.83 -6.24 6.20
CA ALA A 73 5.09 -6.42 6.90
C ALA A 73 4.88 -6.43 8.42
N HIS A 74 5.64 -7.27 9.10
CA HIS A 74 5.68 -7.33 10.56
C HIS A 74 6.46 -6.16 11.16
N ASP A 75 7.61 -5.83 10.56
CA ASP A 75 8.51 -4.76 10.99
C ASP A 75 9.09 -4.01 9.77
N VAL A 76 9.88 -2.96 10.06
CA VAL A 76 10.50 -2.11 9.04
C VAL A 76 11.57 -2.85 8.23
N ASP A 77 12.41 -3.64 8.89
CA ASP A 77 13.49 -4.40 8.24
C ASP A 77 12.95 -5.48 7.29
N HIS A 78 11.90 -6.18 7.70
CA HIS A 78 11.16 -7.12 6.88
C HIS A 78 10.51 -6.39 5.71
N GLY A 79 9.94 -5.21 5.95
CA GLY A 79 9.41 -4.38 4.89
C GLY A 79 10.44 -4.03 3.82
N LEU A 80 11.63 -3.56 4.22
CA LEU A 80 12.75 -3.29 3.31
C LEU A 80 13.18 -4.54 2.52
N ASN A 81 13.16 -5.71 3.16
CA ASN A 81 13.47 -6.98 2.47
C ASN A 81 12.40 -7.38 1.45
N LEU A 82 11.12 -7.11 1.75
CA LEU A 82 10.01 -7.35 0.81
C LEU A 82 10.06 -6.42 -0.39
N GLU A 83 10.52 -5.18 -0.20
CA GLU A 83 10.77 -4.27 -1.32
C GLU A 83 11.86 -4.78 -2.24
N LYS A 84 12.99 -5.23 -1.68
CA LYS A 84 14.06 -5.87 -2.46
C LYS A 84 13.59 -7.11 -3.22
N ALA A 85 12.55 -7.79 -2.72
CA ALA A 85 11.91 -8.91 -3.41
C ALA A 85 11.00 -8.49 -4.58
N GLY A 86 10.67 -7.20 -4.70
CA GLY A 86 9.80 -6.66 -5.74
C GLY A 86 8.37 -6.36 -5.27
N ALA A 87 8.15 -6.08 -3.99
CA ALA A 87 6.86 -5.58 -3.51
C ALA A 87 6.52 -4.23 -4.16
N THR A 88 5.27 -4.03 -4.58
CA THR A 88 4.79 -2.72 -5.08
C THR A 88 4.51 -1.76 -3.94
N ALA A 89 3.95 -2.27 -2.84
CA ALA A 89 3.76 -1.50 -1.63
C ALA A 89 3.77 -2.42 -0.41
N VAL A 90 4.34 -1.91 0.68
CA VAL A 90 4.43 -2.60 1.95
C VAL A 90 3.65 -1.83 3.00
N VAL A 91 2.86 -2.55 3.80
CA VAL A 91 2.07 -1.99 4.89
C VAL A 91 2.51 -2.64 6.20
N PRO A 92 3.10 -1.86 7.13
CA PRO A 92 3.43 -2.36 8.46
C PRO A 92 2.14 -2.67 9.23
N GLU A 93 2.06 -3.85 9.85
CA GLU A 93 0.89 -4.22 10.65
C GLU A 93 0.89 -3.59 12.05
N THR A 94 2.07 -3.30 12.58
CA THR A 94 2.26 -2.91 13.98
C THR A 94 2.01 -1.42 14.21
N LEU A 95 2.03 -0.62 13.14
CA LEU A 95 1.88 0.83 13.23
C LEU A 95 0.50 1.23 13.76
N GLU A 96 -0.58 0.78 13.12
CA GLU A 96 -1.93 1.22 13.47
C GLU A 96 -2.39 0.72 14.85
N PRO A 97 -2.14 -0.55 15.26
CA PRO A 97 -2.42 -0.99 16.63
C PRO A 97 -1.62 -0.23 17.69
N SER A 98 -0.36 0.11 17.41
CA SER A 98 0.47 0.90 18.35
C SER A 98 -0.04 2.33 18.48
N LEU A 99 -0.50 2.94 17.39
CA LEU A 99 -1.14 4.25 17.39
C LEU A 99 -2.46 4.25 18.17
N GLN A 100 -3.27 3.19 18.03
CA GLN A 100 -4.50 3.03 18.82
C GLN A 100 -4.19 2.88 20.31
N LEU A 101 -3.15 2.12 20.67
CA LEU A 101 -2.70 2.01 22.05
C LEU A 101 -2.21 3.37 22.59
N ALA A 102 -1.40 4.10 21.83
CA ALA A 102 -0.97 5.45 22.19
C ALA A 102 -2.18 6.39 22.39
N ALA A 103 -3.18 6.32 21.52
CA ALA A 103 -4.43 7.07 21.67
C ALA A 103 -5.12 6.79 23.00
N ALA A 104 -5.24 5.50 23.35
CA ALA A 104 -5.88 5.08 24.59
C ALA A 104 -5.09 5.56 25.83
N VAL A 105 -3.76 5.49 25.79
CA VAL A 105 -2.89 5.99 26.87
C VAL A 105 -3.03 7.51 27.03
N LEU A 106 -3.03 8.27 25.93
CA LEU A 106 -3.19 9.73 25.96
C LEU A 106 -4.60 10.14 26.42
N ALA A 107 -5.62 9.36 26.08
CA ALA A 107 -6.98 9.56 26.59
C ALA A 107 -7.04 9.38 28.12
N GLN A 108 -6.35 8.39 28.66
CA GLN A 108 -6.24 8.20 30.12
C GLN A 108 -5.44 9.32 30.79
N ALA A 109 -4.49 9.93 30.08
CA ALA A 109 -3.75 11.11 30.54
C ALA A 109 -4.58 12.43 30.52
N LYS A 110 -5.89 12.35 30.20
CA LYS A 110 -6.83 13.48 30.16
C LYS A 110 -6.51 14.56 29.11
N LEU A 111 -5.79 14.20 28.05
CA LEU A 111 -5.62 15.07 26.89
C LEU A 111 -6.94 15.23 26.12
N PRO A 112 -7.21 16.40 25.52
CA PRO A 112 -8.39 16.59 24.71
C PRO A 112 -8.31 15.74 23.44
N THR A 113 -9.44 15.16 23.03
CA THR A 113 -9.51 14.24 21.88
C THR A 113 -8.99 14.87 20.58
N SER A 114 -9.14 16.19 20.43
CA SER A 114 -8.59 16.95 19.29
C SER A 114 -7.06 16.93 19.25
N GLU A 115 -6.40 17.09 20.39
CA GLU A 115 -4.93 17.01 20.47
C GLU A 115 -4.45 15.59 20.24
N ILE A 116 -5.12 14.60 20.83
CA ILE A 116 -4.79 13.18 20.63
C ILE A 116 -4.86 12.83 19.13
N ALA A 117 -5.95 13.23 18.45
CA ALA A 117 -6.11 12.99 17.02
C ALA A 117 -5.05 13.71 16.18
N ALA A 118 -4.70 14.95 16.52
CA ALA A 118 -3.66 15.70 15.84
C ALA A 118 -2.28 15.04 16.00
N THR A 119 -1.89 14.68 17.21
CA THR A 119 -0.61 14.01 17.50
C THR A 119 -0.50 12.65 16.82
N ILE A 120 -1.56 11.84 16.84
CA ILE A 120 -1.57 10.56 16.14
C ILE A 120 -1.45 10.75 14.63
N ASN A 121 -2.17 11.73 14.07
CA ASN A 121 -2.12 11.99 12.64
C ASN A 121 -0.77 12.52 12.19
N GLU A 122 -0.13 13.36 13.01
CA GLU A 122 1.24 13.82 12.81
C GLU A 122 2.22 12.67 12.86
N PHE A 123 2.16 11.82 13.89
CA PHE A 123 3.03 10.65 14.00
C PHE A 123 2.84 9.67 12.84
N ARG A 124 1.58 9.43 12.43
CA ARG A 124 1.24 8.61 11.26
C ARG A 124 1.92 9.20 10.01
N SER A 125 1.70 10.48 9.73
CA SER A 125 2.23 11.15 8.55
C SER A 125 3.76 11.17 8.54
N ARG A 126 4.39 11.47 9.68
CA ARG A 126 5.84 11.48 9.84
C ARG A 126 6.45 10.09 9.66
N HIS A 127 5.90 9.07 10.31
CA HIS A 127 6.42 7.72 10.21
C HIS A 127 6.29 7.15 8.78
N LEU A 128 5.18 7.46 8.10
CA LEU A 128 5.02 7.15 6.67
C LEU A 128 6.03 7.90 5.79
N SER A 129 6.34 9.17 6.11
CA SER A 129 7.36 9.95 5.39
C SER A 129 8.77 9.41 5.61
N GLU A 130 9.14 9.09 6.84
CA GLU A 130 10.45 8.51 7.18
C GLU A 130 10.66 7.16 6.47
N LEU A 131 9.63 6.31 6.41
CA LEU A 131 9.69 5.06 5.65
C LEU A 131 9.82 5.32 4.15
N ALA A 132 9.12 6.30 3.59
CA ALA A 132 9.26 6.67 2.19
C ALA A 132 10.68 7.20 1.86
N GLU A 133 11.28 7.99 2.77
CA GLU A 133 12.65 8.51 2.61
C GLU A 133 13.71 7.40 2.69
N LEU A 134 13.56 6.46 3.62
CA LEU A 134 14.44 5.29 3.73
C LEU A 134 14.41 4.44 2.46
N CYS A 135 13.24 4.34 1.83
CA CYS A 135 13.06 3.64 0.56
C CYS A 135 13.73 4.36 -0.61
N GLU A 136 13.56 5.68 -0.70
CA GLU A 136 14.24 6.50 -1.73
C GLU A 136 15.77 6.44 -1.59
N ALA A 137 16.31 6.47 -0.37
CA ALA A 137 17.73 6.31 -0.10
C ALA A 137 18.27 4.90 -0.46
N SER A 138 17.39 3.88 -0.44
CA SER A 138 17.72 2.51 -0.83
C SER A 138 17.59 2.23 -2.33
N GLY A 139 17.16 3.22 -3.13
CA GLY A 139 17.00 3.12 -4.58
C GLY A 139 15.67 2.49 -5.05
N SER A 140 14.69 2.32 -4.16
CA SER A 140 13.33 1.86 -4.50
C SER A 140 12.41 3.08 -4.72
N SER A 141 11.60 3.08 -5.78
CA SER A 141 10.81 4.26 -6.22
C SER A 141 9.30 4.16 -5.91
N LEU A 142 8.87 3.19 -5.09
CA LEU A 142 7.45 2.99 -4.83
C LEU A 142 7.09 3.25 -3.36
N GLY A 143 6.17 4.20 -3.18
CA GLY A 143 5.86 4.82 -1.91
C GLY A 143 5.32 3.84 -0.87
N TYR A 144 6.00 3.83 0.28
CA TYR A 144 5.36 3.46 1.54
C TYR A 144 4.15 4.34 1.78
N GLY A 145 3.04 3.70 2.14
CA GLY A 145 1.77 4.38 2.24
C GLY A 145 1.14 4.62 0.87
N PHE A 146 -0.10 4.19 0.75
CA PHE A 146 -1.00 4.39 -0.40
C PHE A 146 -1.11 5.85 -0.89
N SER A 147 -0.55 6.83 -0.18
CA SER A 147 -0.68 8.27 -0.44
C SER A 147 -0.15 8.69 -1.82
N ARG A 148 0.97 8.13 -2.31
CA ARG A 148 1.57 8.56 -3.59
C ARG A 148 0.72 8.23 -4.82
N MET A 149 -0.20 7.26 -4.74
CA MET A 149 -1.12 6.95 -5.86
C MET A 149 -2.31 7.92 -5.97
N MET A 150 -2.63 8.68 -4.93
CA MET A 150 -3.76 9.64 -4.93
C MET A 150 -3.31 11.09 -5.07
N SER A 151 -2.04 11.39 -4.83
CA SER A 151 -1.42 12.68 -5.14
C SER A 151 -0.58 12.57 -6.41
N LYS A 152 -1.23 12.35 -7.56
CA LYS A 152 -0.61 12.80 -8.82
C LYS A 152 -0.47 14.32 -8.69
N PRO A 153 0.74 14.91 -8.61
CA PRO A 153 0.85 16.33 -8.87
C PRO A 153 0.39 16.46 -10.32
N LYS A 154 -0.70 17.19 -10.53
CA LYS A 154 -0.99 17.73 -11.86
C LYS A 154 0.26 18.52 -12.22
N VAL A 155 1.11 17.95 -13.08
CA VAL A 155 2.16 18.70 -13.75
C VAL A 155 1.41 19.76 -14.54
N GLN A 156 1.22 20.92 -13.94
CA GLN A 156 0.88 22.13 -14.65
C GLN A 156 2.09 22.41 -15.54
N SER A 157 1.96 22.04 -16.81
CA SER A 157 2.63 22.77 -17.87
C SER A 157 2.31 24.25 -17.65
N PRO A 158 3.31 25.14 -17.51
CA PRO A 158 3.06 26.56 -17.58
C PRO A 158 2.66 26.85 -19.02
N ASP A 159 1.36 26.97 -19.24
CA ASP A 159 0.77 27.47 -20.47
C ASP A 159 0.96 28.99 -20.45
N SER A 160 1.85 29.52 -21.29
CA SER A 160 1.87 30.95 -21.59
C SER A 160 0.98 31.17 -22.81
N SER A 161 -0.32 31.25 -22.55
CA SER A 161 -1.31 31.77 -23.50
C SER A 161 -2.25 32.68 -22.72
N ASP A 162 -1.84 33.94 -22.55
CA ASP A 162 -2.76 35.02 -22.16
C ASP A 162 -3.63 35.36 -23.38
N GLU A 163 -4.82 34.77 -23.46
CA GLU A 163 -5.95 35.39 -24.15
C GLU A 163 -6.67 36.30 -23.15
N ASN A 164 -6.81 37.58 -23.47
CA ASN A 164 -7.82 38.41 -22.83
C ASN A 164 -8.67 39.05 -23.93
N GLN A 165 -9.76 38.38 -24.28
CA GLN A 165 -10.87 38.94 -25.04
C GLN A 165 -11.72 39.79 -24.09
N ILE A 166 -11.75 41.10 -24.32
CA ILE A 166 -12.83 41.97 -23.84
C ILE A 166 -13.71 42.25 -25.04
N SER A 167 -14.88 41.64 -25.04
CA SER A 167 -15.99 41.95 -25.94
C SER A 167 -16.72 43.20 -25.45
N GLU A 168 -16.77 44.24 -26.28
CA GLU A 168 -17.77 45.32 -26.16
C GLU A 168 -18.24 45.69 -27.57
N GLY A 169 -19.55 45.66 -27.78
CA GLY A 169 -20.17 45.93 -29.07
C GLY A 169 -20.51 47.41 -29.29
N THR A 170 -20.84 47.69 -30.55
CA THR A 170 -21.85 48.68 -30.99
C THR A 170 -21.39 50.09 -31.42
N LEU A 171 -21.60 50.34 -32.73
CA LEU A 171 -22.06 51.56 -33.44
C LEU A 171 -21.09 52.71 -33.83
N ALA A 172 -21.28 53.09 -35.11
CA ALA A 172 -21.13 54.39 -35.79
C ALA A 172 -19.72 54.89 -36.16
N ILE A 173 -19.44 54.96 -37.47
CA ILE A 173 -19.58 56.15 -38.36
C ILE A 173 -19.66 55.66 -39.81
#